data_AF-A0A931C020-F1
#
_entry.id   AF-A0A931C020-F1
#
_cell.length_a   1.000
_cell.length_b   1.000
_cell.length_c   1.000
_cell.angle_alpha   90.00
_cell.angle_beta   90.00
_cell.angle_gamma   90.00
#
_symmetry.space_group_name_H-M   'P 1'
#
loop_
_entity.id
_entity.type
_entity.pdbx_description
1 polymer ?
#
loop_
_entity_poly.entity_id
_entity_poly.type
_entity_poly.pdbx_seq_one_letter_code
_entity_poly.pdbx_strand_id
1 'polypeptide(L)' 'MKFQYILLLGLLLAADIFAYTEVTTLIRQPSDAAVILGLVLLAILILVNFFVIRFSLSKLKA' A
#
# COMPACT_ATOMS: atom_id res chain seq x y z
N MET A 1 -1.46 -4.74 23.60
CA MET A 1 -2.56 -4.21 22.76
C MET A 1 -2.10 -3.14 21.76
N LYS A 2 -1.21 -2.19 22.09
CA LYS A 2 -0.78 -1.14 21.14
C LYS A 2 0.35 -1.55 20.18
N PHE A 3 1.24 -2.45 20.60
CA PHE A 3 2.37 -2.93 19.80
C PHE A 3 1.96 -3.63 18.49
N GLN A 4 0.82 -4.33 18.48
CA GLN A 4 0.30 -4.99 17.27
C GLN A 4 -0.01 -3.98 16.15
N TYR A 5 -0.47 -2.77 16.48
CA TYR A 5 -0.75 -1.73 15.48
C TYR A 5 0.53 -1.05 14.99
N ILE A 6 1.57 -0.97 15.83
CA ILE A 6 2.90 -0.52 15.40
C ILE A 6 3.50 -1.57 14.45
N LEU A 7 3.37 -2.85 14.79
CA LEU A 7 3.82 -3.96 13.96
C LEU A 7 3.04 -4.00 12.63
N LEU A 8 1.73 -3.74 12.65
CA LEU A 8 0.91 -3.60 11.44
C LEU A 8 1.39 -2.46 10.54
N LEU A 9 1.74 -1.31 11.11
CA LEU A 9 2.32 -0.19 10.35
C LEU A 9 3.69 -0.54 9.77
N GLY A 10 4.53 -1.26 10.51
CA GLY A 10 5.82 -1.74 10.01
C GLY A 10 5.67 -2.74 8.87
N LEU A 11 4.73 -3.69 8.98
CA LEU A 11 4.42 -4.65 7.93
C LEU A 11 3.83 -3.98 6.69
N LEU A 12 2.96 -2.98 6.88
CA LEU A 12 2.42 -2.17 5.77
C LEU A 12 3.55 -1.50 5.00
N LEU A 13 4.51 -0.90 5.70
CA LEU A 13 5.68 -0.24 5.11
C LEU A 13 6.53 -1.22 4.27
N ALA A 14 6.74 -2.44 4.79
CA ALA A 14 7.44 -3.48 4.05
C ALA A 14 6.65 -3.89 2.78
N ALA A 15 5.34 -4.14 2.93
CA ALA A 15 4.47 -4.50 1.82
C ALA A 15 4.44 -3.42 0.73
N ASP A 16 4.44 -2.14 1.11
CA ASP A 16 4.46 -1.01 0.18
C ASP A 16 5.72 -0.96 -0.68
N ILE A 17 6.88 -1.26 -0.10
CA ILE A 17 8.15 -1.28 -0.85
C ILE A 17 8.08 -2.33 -1.96
N PHE A 18 7.57 -3.53 -1.65
CA PHE A 18 7.41 -4.59 -2.65
C PHE A 18 6.34 -4.25 -3.68
N ALA A 19 5.16 -3.80 -3.23
CA ALA A 19 4.05 -3.46 -4.11
C ALA A 19 4.38 -2.29 -5.05
N TYR A 20 5.09 -1.26 -4.56
CA TYR A 20 5.52 -0.13 -5.38
C TYR A 20 6.49 -0.56 -6.48
N THR A 21 7.37 -1.50 -6.20
CA THR A 21 8.31 -2.04 -7.21
C THR A 21 7.55 -2.73 -8.36
N GLU A 22 6.55 -3.54 -8.03
CA GLU A 22 5.71 -4.21 -9.04
C GLU A 22 4.86 -3.20 -9.83
N VAL A 23 4.22 -2.27 -9.14
CA VAL A 23 3.39 -1.22 -9.76
C VAL A 23 4.20 -0.37 -10.73
N THR A 24 5.38 0.09 -10.31
CA THR A 24 6.24 0.90 -11.17
C THR A 24 6.80 0.11 -12.34
N THR A 25 7.02 -1.20 -12.19
CA THR A 25 7.40 -2.09 -13.29
C THR A 25 6.29 -2.15 -14.33
N LEU A 26 5.04 -2.31 -13.91
CA LEU A 26 3.87 -2.34 -14.80
C LEU A 26 3.65 -1.02 -15.54
N ILE A 27 3.75 0.12 -14.83
CA ILE A 27 3.54 1.46 -15.40
C ILE A 27 4.61 1.81 -16.45
N ARG A 28 5.81 1.23 -16.35
CA ARG A 28 6.91 1.46 -17.30
C ARG A 28 6.86 0.56 -18.53
N GLN A 29 5.93 -0.40 -18.59
CA GLN A 29 5.81 -1.27 -19.75
C GLN A 29 5.19 -0.51 -20.95
N PRO A 30 5.60 -0.83 -22.18
CA PRO A 30 5.07 -0.19 -23.40
C PRO A 30 3.66 -0.70 -23.77
N SER A 31 2.97 -1.41 -22.88
CA SER A 31 1.63 -1.98 -23.11
C SER A 31 0.58 -1.17 -22.37
N ASP A 32 -0.39 -0.61 -23.09
CA ASP A 32 -1.48 0.19 -22.49
C ASP A 32 -2.24 -0.59 -21.42
N ALA A 33 -2.47 -1.89 -21.65
CA ALA A 33 -3.13 -2.76 -20.68
C ALA A 33 -2.31 -2.91 -19.39
N ALA A 34 -0.97 -3.02 -19.51
CA ALA A 34 -0.09 -3.10 -18.35
C ALA A 34 -0.04 -1.78 -17.58
N VAL A 35 -0.02 -0.64 -18.28
CA VAL A 35 -0.06 0.69 -17.66
C VAL A 35 -1.37 0.89 -16.90
N ILE A 36 -2.51 0.56 -17.51
CA ILE A 36 -3.83 0.65 -16.84
C ILE A 36 -3.87 -0.23 -15.60
N LEU A 37 -3.38 -1.48 -15.70
CA LEU A 37 -3.31 -2.39 -14.55
C LEU A 37 -2.43 -1.80 -13.44
N GLY A 38 -1.26 -1.27 -13.78
CA GLY A 38 -0.37 -0.60 -12.83
C GLY A 38 -1.02 0.60 -12.13
N LEU A 39 -1.77 1.43 -12.87
CA LEU A 39 -2.51 2.56 -12.30
C LEU A 39 -3.65 2.11 -11.37
N VAL A 40 -4.39 1.07 -11.74
CA VAL A 40 -5.44 0.50 -10.88
C VAL A 40 -4.85 -0.06 -9.59
N LEU A 41 -3.74 -0.81 -9.69
CA LEU A 41 -3.03 -1.34 -8.53
C LEU A 41 -2.49 -0.22 -7.64
N LEU A 42 -1.96 0.87 -8.23
CA LEU A 42 -1.54 2.05 -7.47
C LEU A 42 -2.71 2.69 -6.71
N ALA A 43 -3.85 2.86 -7.35
CA ALA A 43 -5.05 3.42 -6.69
C ALA A 43 -5.51 2.54 -5.53
N ILE A 44 -5.50 1.21 -5.70
CA ILE A 44 -5.81 0.25 -4.63
C ILE A 44 -4.79 0.36 -3.49
N LEU A 45 -3.49 0.42 -3.80
CA LEU A 45 -2.42 0.54 -2.80
C LEU A 45 -2.61 1.79 -1.93
N ILE A 46 -2.94 2.93 -2.55
CA ILE A 46 -3.22 4.19 -1.85
C ILE A 46 -4.44 4.05 -0.93
N LEU A 47 -5.54 3.47 -1.42
CA LEU A 47 -6.76 3.28 -0.64
C LEU A 47 -6.51 2.37 0.58
N VAL A 48 -5.88 1.21 0.36
CA VAL A 48 -5.54 0.26 1.44
C VAL A 48 -4.66 0.94 2.48
N ASN A 49 -3.62 1.67 2.04
CA ASN A 49 -2.75 2.44 2.93
C ASN A 49 -3.54 3.42 3.80
N PHE A 50 -4.39 4.23 3.18
CA PHE A 50 -5.19 5.21 3.88
C PHE A 50 -6.02 4.56 4.99
N PHE A 51 -6.72 3.46 4.69
CA PHE A 51 -7.55 2.76 5.68
C PHE A 51 -6.71 2.12 6.80
N VAL A 52 -5.63 1.41 6.47
CA VAL A 52 -4.80 0.72 7.46
C VAL A 52 -4.10 1.73 8.38
N ILE A 53 -3.56 2.82 7.83
CA ILE A 53 -2.94 3.89 8.61
C ILE A 53 -3.99 4.55 9.50
N ARG A 54 -5.15 4.94 8.95
CA ARG A 54 -6.22 5.59 9.71
C ARG A 54 -6.71 4.72 10.86
N PHE A 55 -6.91 3.43 10.60
CA PHE A 55 -7.34 2.44 11.59
C PHE A 55 -6.29 2.26 12.68
N SER A 56 -5.03 2.01 12.30
CA SER A 56 -3.93 1.79 13.23
C SER A 56 -3.72 3.00 14.14
N LEU A 57 -3.69 4.21 13.57
CA LEU A 57 -3.57 5.44 14.35
C LEU A 57 -4.76 5.65 15.30
N SER A 58 -5.98 5.30 14.88
CA SER A 58 -7.16 5.37 15.76
C SER A 58 -7.04 4.44 16.97
N LYS A 59 -6.45 3.26 16.80
CA LYS A 59 -6.25 2.27 17.87
C LYS A 59 -5.04 2.57 18.76
N LEU A 60 -4.05 3.32 18.25
CA LEU A 60 -2.92 3.79 19.06
C LEU A 60 -3.29 4.97 19.96
N LYS A 61 -4.18 5.86 19.48
CA LYS A 61 -4.70 7.01 20.24
C LYS A 61 -5.74 6.64 21.30
N ALA A 62 -6.48 5.54 21.11
CA ALA A 62 -7.35 4.95 22.13
C ALA A 62 -6.55 4.31 23.27
#